data_AF-A0A7Y0B041-F1
#
_entry.id   AF-A0A7Y0B041-F1
#
_cell.length_a   1.000
_cell.length_b   1.000
_cell.length_c   1.000
_cell.angle_alpha   90.00
_cell.angle_beta   90.00
_cell.angle_gamma   90.00
#
_symmetry.space_group_name_H-M   'P 1'
#
loop_
_entity.id
_entity.type
_entity.pdbx_description
1 polymer ?
#
loop_
_entity_poly.entity_id
_entity_poly.type
_entity_poly.pdbx_seq_one_letter_code
_entity_poly.pdbx_strand_id
1 'polypeptide(L)' 'FMSLHPGDVISTGTPPGVGMGMKPPRYLKAGDTVELGIHGLGTQKQTFRADA' A
#
# COMPACT_ATOMS: atom_id res chain seq x y z
N PHE A 1 15.03 -17.17 16.13
CA PHE A 1 15.81 -15.98 15.70
C PHE A 1 15.89 -16.00 14.19
N MET A 2 15.93 -14.83 13.55
CA MET A 2 16.05 -14.65 12.10
C MET A 2 17.26 -13.74 11.84
N SER A 3 18.11 -14.11 10.88
CA SER A 3 19.21 -13.26 10.41
C SER A 3 18.73 -12.37 9.26
N LEU A 4 19.08 -11.09 9.33
CA LEU A 4 18.88 -10.13 8.24
C LEU A 4 20.16 -10.01 7.41
N HIS A 5 19.99 -9.76 6.11
CA HIS A 5 21.06 -9.57 5.14
C HIS A 5 21.05 -8.13 4.58
N PRO A 6 22.20 -7.62 4.12
CA PRO A 6 22.24 -6.34 3.42
C PRO A 6 21.31 -6.34 2.20
N GLY A 7 20.42 -5.35 2.13
CA GLY A 7 19.42 -5.23 1.07
C GLY A 7 18.03 -5.73 1.45
N ASP A 8 17.85 -6.34 2.63
CA ASP A 8 16.52 -6.72 3.11
C ASP A 8 15.62 -5.48 3.31
N VAL A 9 14.36 -5.58 2.86
CA VAL A 9 13.35 -4.50 2.96
C VAL A 9 12.25 -4.92 3.93
N ILE A 10 12.00 -4.09 4.94
CA ILE A 10 10.96 -4.30 5.94
C ILE A 10 9.87 -3.23 5.79
N SER A 11 8.65 -3.66 5.46
CA SER A 11 7.47 -2.79 5.51
C SER A 11 6.99 -2.68 6.95
N THR A 12 7.14 -1.51 7.56
CA THR A 12 6.95 -1.28 9.01
C THR A 12 5.49 -1.17 9.47
N GLY A 13 4.52 -1.46 8.61
CA GLY A 13 3.09 -1.37 8.90
C GLY A 13 2.40 -0.16 8.24
N THR A 14 1.07 -0.09 8.43
CA THR A 14 0.21 0.97 7.85
C THR A 14 -0.68 1.59 8.94
N PRO A 15 -0.98 2.90 8.88
CA PRO A 15 -1.95 3.54 9.76
C PRO A 15 -3.39 3.01 9.58
N PRO A 16 -4.33 3.39 10.48
CA PRO A 16 -5.76 3.16 10.28
C PRO A 16 -6.29 3.81 8.99
N GLY A 17 -7.35 3.24 8.43
CA GLY A 17 -8.00 3.76 7.21
C GLY A 17 -7.96 2.82 6.02
N VAL A 18 -7.40 1.60 6.18
CA VAL A 18 -7.51 0.56 5.16
C VAL A 18 -8.97 0.25 4.84
N GLY A 19 -9.26 0.02 3.57
CA GLY A 19 -10.63 -0.11 3.08
C GLY A 19 -11.44 -1.25 3.74
N MET A 20 -10.77 -2.31 4.22
CA MET A 20 -11.39 -3.38 5.02
C MET A 20 -12.05 -2.87 6.30
N GLY A 21 -11.50 -1.83 6.93
CA GLY A 21 -12.00 -1.25 8.18
C GLY A 21 -13.12 -0.22 7.99
N MET A 22 -13.47 0.13 6.75
CA MET A 22 -14.54 1.08 6.45
C MET A 22 -15.93 0.43 6.58
N LYS A 23 -16.98 1.24 6.80
CA LYS A 23 -18.37 0.79 6.84
C LYS A 23 -19.22 1.61 5.86
N PRO A 24 -19.61 1.07 4.68
CA PRO A 24 -19.28 -0.28 4.19
C PRO A 24 -17.79 -0.44 3.82
N PRO A 25 -17.24 -1.67 3.82
CA PRO A 25 -15.88 -1.92 3.36
C PRO A 25 -15.68 -1.49 1.91
N ARG A 26 -14.49 -0.99 1.59
CA ARG A 26 -14.11 -0.58 0.23
C ARG A 26 -12.86 -1.32 -0.21
N TYR A 27 -12.92 -1.97 -1.37
CA TYR A 27 -11.78 -2.64 -1.97
C TYR A 27 -11.44 -1.99 -3.31
N LEU A 28 -10.21 -2.21 -3.76
CA LEU A 28 -9.72 -1.72 -5.05
C LEU A 28 -10.52 -2.34 -6.20
N LYS A 29 -10.76 -1.54 -7.23
CA LYS A 29 -11.38 -1.94 -8.49
C LYS A 29 -10.47 -1.57 -9.65
N ALA A 30 -10.67 -2.23 -10.80
CA ALA A 30 -9.99 -1.87 -12.03
C ALA A 30 -10.26 -0.39 -12.39
N GLY A 31 -9.22 0.34 -12.74
CA GLY A 31 -9.27 1.77 -13.02
C GLY A 31 -9.05 2.67 -11.80
N ASP A 32 -9.12 2.15 -10.57
CA ASP A 32 -8.82 2.94 -9.38
C ASP A 32 -7.36 3.43 -9.44
N THR A 33 -7.15 4.68 -9.02
CA THR A 33 -5.81 5.24 -8.86
C THR A 33 -5.55 5.52 -7.39
N VAL A 34 -4.47 4.95 -6.86
CA VAL A 34 -4.02 5.19 -5.48
C VAL A 34 -2.74 6.01 -5.51
N GLU A 35 -2.69 7.02 -4.64
CA GLU A 35 -1.51 7.80 -4.38
C GLU A 35 -1.08 7.59 -2.91
N LEU A 36 0.19 7.27 -2.71
CA LEU A 36 0.82 7.07 -1.41
C LEU A 36 1.99 8.04 -1.28
N GLY A 37 2.29 8.50 -0.08
CA GLY A 37 3.42 9.38 0.13
C GLY A 37 3.90 9.39 1.57
N ILE A 38 5.20 9.65 1.72
CA ILE A 38 5.81 9.94 3.02
C ILE A 38 6.56 11.25 2.84
N HIS A 39 6.29 12.21 3.71
CA HIS A 39 6.96 13.51 3.70
C HIS A 39 8.48 13.31 3.76
N GLY A 40 9.21 13.90 2.81
CA GLY A 40 10.66 13.76 2.67
C GLY A 40 11.15 12.51 1.91
N LEU A 41 10.29 11.52 1.63
CA LEU A 41 10.63 10.35 0.81
C LEU A 41 9.98 10.36 -0.59
N GLY A 42 8.97 11.22 -0.78
CA GLY A 42 8.28 11.40 -2.05
C GLY A 42 6.90 10.76 -2.10
N THR A 43 6.37 10.63 -3.31
CA THR A 43 5.04 10.06 -3.58
C THR A 43 5.11 9.00 -4.67
N GLN A 44 4.19 8.03 -4.59
CA GLN A 44 3.98 6.97 -5.55
C GLN A 44 2.53 7.00 -6.00
N LYS A 45 2.29 6.90 -7.31
CA LYS A 45 0.96 6.85 -7.90
C LYS A 45 0.81 5.63 -8.79
N GLN A 46 -0.24 4.83 -8.57
CA GLN A 46 -0.51 3.61 -9.32
C GLN A 46 -1.97 3.53 -9.73
N THR A 47 -2.21 3.20 -11.01
CA THR A 47 -3.54 2.86 -11.53
C THR A 47 -3.68 1.34 -11.61
N PHE A 48 -4.70 0.80 -10.94
CA PHE A 48 -4.92 -0.64 -10.83
C PHE A 48 -5.65 -1.19 -12.04
N ARG A 49 -5.31 -2.42 -12.42
CA ARG A 49 -5.96 -3.18 -13.49
C ARG A 49 -6.42 -4.51 -12.90
N ALA A 50 -7.55 -5.03 -13.40
CA ALA A 50 -7.89 -6.41 -13.14
C ALA A 50 -7.01 -7.30 -14.03
N ASP A 51 -6.65 -8.47 -13.51
CA ASP A 51 -6.04 -9.51 -14.33
C ASP A 51 -7.02 -9.97 -15.42
N ALA A 52 -6.47 -10.52 -16.51
CA ALA A 52 -7.23 -11.00 -17.66
C ALA A 52 -7.91 -12.35 -17.41
#